data_AF-A0AAV3F564-F1
#
_entry.id   AF-A0AAV3F564-F1
#
_cell.length_a   1.000
_cell.length_b   1.000
_cell.length_c   1.000
_cell.angle_alpha   90.00
_cell.angle_beta   90.00
_cell.angle_gamma   90.00
#
_symmetry.space_group_name_H-M   'P 1'
#
loop_
_entity.id
_entity.type
_entity.pdbx_description
1 polymer ?
#
loop_
_entity_poly.entity_id
_entity_poly.type
_entity_poly.pdbx_seq_one_letter_code
_entity_poly.pdbx_strand_id
1 'polypeptide(L)'
;MKHKLLILLFFIGAVCHPTYAQSVSEEDEPTTKKESADYKPLDPVAPSRAAFYASVIPGVGQIYNKKYWKVPLVYAGIGIPTYFWMDNQRQYNRYRDEYKKRLQGVNDPNDPTFGGLDNDRILEAQKFYRRNRDLSVVITVGFYVLSIIDANVDAHLMQFNVNENLTIKPAFEIDRMNLQNQNQFQYAINVEYRF
;
A
#
# COMPACT_ATOMS: atom_id res chain seq x y z
N MET A 1 -20.80 9.38 -25.61
CA MET A 1 -21.11 10.27 -24.46
C MET A 1 -21.54 9.53 -23.19
N LYS A 2 -21.93 8.24 -23.24
CA LYS A 2 -22.43 7.48 -22.07
C LYS A 2 -21.38 7.13 -21.01
N HIS A 3 -20.10 7.02 -21.38
CA HIS A 3 -19.03 6.64 -20.42
C HIS A 3 -18.52 7.82 -19.59
N LYS A 4 -18.68 9.07 -20.06
CA LYS A 4 -18.30 10.28 -19.30
C LYS A 4 -19.27 10.54 -18.12
N LEU A 5 -20.54 10.14 -18.26
CA LEU A 5 -21.55 10.23 -17.19
C LEU A 5 -21.28 9.20 -16.07
N LEU A 6 -20.78 8.02 -16.42
CA LEU A 6 -20.43 6.94 -15.48
C LEU A 6 -19.18 7.27 -14.66
N ILE A 7 -18.20 7.95 -15.25
CA ILE A 7 -16.99 8.43 -14.55
C ILE A 7 -17.33 9.60 -13.60
N LEU A 8 -18.33 10.44 -13.94
CA LEU A 8 -18.79 11.52 -13.07
C LEU A 8 -19.61 11.01 -11.87
N LEU A 9 -20.39 9.93 -12.03
CA LEU A 9 -21.14 9.28 -10.95
C LEU A 9 -20.24 8.55 -9.93
N PHE A 10 -19.07 8.06 -10.37
CA PHE A 10 -18.10 7.42 -9.46
C PHE A 10 -17.40 8.43 -8.53
N PHE A 11 -17.28 9.71 -8.95
CA PHE A 11 -16.62 10.75 -8.15
C PHE A 11 -17.52 11.40 -7.09
N ILE A 12 -18.84 11.35 -7.27
CA ILE A 12 -19.83 11.95 -6.33
C ILE A 12 -20.09 11.04 -5.12
N GLY A 13 -19.83 9.72 -5.23
CA GLY A 13 -20.00 8.77 -4.12
C GLY A 13 -18.93 8.83 -3.03
N ALA A 14 -17.82 9.56 -3.24
CA ALA A 14 -16.67 9.57 -2.32
C ALA A 14 -16.71 10.67 -1.24
N VAL A 15 -17.75 11.52 -1.19
CA VAL A 15 -17.78 12.71 -0.30
C VAL A 15 -18.89 12.66 0.76
N CYS A 16 -19.71 11.61 0.83
CA CYS A 16 -20.76 11.50 1.84
C CYS A 16 -20.33 10.60 3.00
N HIS A 17 -19.66 11.17 4.00
CA HIS A 17 -19.60 10.57 5.34
C HIS A 17 -20.83 11.05 6.13
N PRO A 18 -21.68 10.16 6.68
CA PRO A 18 -22.74 10.58 7.57
C PRO A 18 -22.12 11.08 8.88
N THR A 19 -22.30 12.36 9.18
CA THR A 19 -22.02 12.93 10.50
C THR A 19 -23.15 12.52 11.45
N TYR A 20 -22.86 11.63 12.40
CA TYR A 20 -23.74 11.38 13.53
C TYR A 20 -23.59 12.51 14.55
N ALA A 21 -24.68 13.20 14.85
CA ALA A 21 -24.75 14.13 15.97
C ALA A 21 -24.95 13.34 17.28
N GLN A 22 -24.12 13.60 18.28
CA GLN A 22 -24.28 13.01 19.61
C GLN A 22 -25.25 13.86 20.43
N SER A 23 -26.36 13.26 20.87
CA SER A 23 -27.28 13.90 21.82
C SER A 23 -26.64 13.93 23.21
N VAL A 24 -26.61 15.13 23.81
CA VAL A 24 -26.17 15.36 25.19
C VAL A 24 -27.08 14.56 26.13
N SER A 25 -26.47 13.68 26.92
CA SER A 25 -27.13 12.99 28.04
C SER A 25 -26.92 13.84 29.29
N GLU A 26 -27.98 14.03 30.08
CA GLU A 26 -27.94 14.75 31.36
C GLU A 26 -26.83 14.21 32.28
N GLU A 27 -26.19 15.14 32.99
CA GLU A 27 -25.13 14.88 33.98
C GLU A 27 -25.66 14.03 35.14
N ASP A 28 -25.23 12.77 35.23
CA ASP A 28 -25.20 12.03 36.49
C ASP A 28 -23.83 12.22 37.16
N GLU A 29 -23.85 12.60 38.45
CA GLU A 29 -22.66 12.90 39.27
C GLU A 29 -21.56 11.82 39.22
N PRO A 30 -20.27 12.21 39.32
CA PRO A 30 -19.17 11.29 39.16
C PRO A 30 -18.96 10.44 40.42
N THR A 31 -19.58 9.25 40.47
CA THR A 31 -19.10 8.20 41.37
C THR A 31 -17.79 7.64 40.82
N THR A 32 -16.70 8.02 41.47
CA THR A 32 -15.34 7.61 41.12
C THR A 32 -15.14 6.11 41.39
N LYS A 33 -15.57 5.25 40.48
CA LYS A 33 -15.04 3.89 40.38
C LYS A 33 -13.75 3.97 39.57
N LYS A 34 -12.61 3.90 40.27
CA LYS A 34 -11.34 3.54 39.63
C LYS A 34 -11.46 2.10 39.15
N GLU A 35 -12.02 1.92 37.96
CA GLU A 35 -11.78 0.72 37.19
C GLU A 35 -10.29 0.74 36.87
N SER A 36 -9.51 0.00 37.67
CA SER A 36 -8.11 -0.26 37.37
C SER A 36 -8.11 -0.93 36.00
N ALA A 37 -7.76 -0.17 34.97
CA ALA A 37 -7.54 -0.71 33.64
C ALA A 37 -6.67 -1.96 33.81
N ASP A 38 -7.21 -3.11 33.46
CA ASP A 38 -6.46 -4.36 33.36
C ASP A 38 -5.38 -4.12 32.31
N TYR A 39 -4.23 -3.61 32.76
CA TYR A 39 -3.09 -3.35 31.91
C TYR A 39 -2.50 -4.70 31.56
N LYS A 40 -3.05 -5.31 30.52
CA LYS A 40 -2.43 -6.46 29.89
C LYS A 40 -1.07 -5.97 29.39
N PRO A 41 0.05 -6.48 29.92
CA PRO A 41 1.36 -6.03 29.47
C PRO A 41 1.44 -6.29 27.96
N LEU A 42 1.54 -5.20 27.20
CA LEU A 42 1.72 -5.31 25.75
C LEU A 42 3.11 -5.88 25.53
N ASP A 43 3.18 -7.14 25.10
CA ASP A 43 4.42 -7.72 24.62
C ASP A 43 4.78 -7.06 23.28
N PRO A 44 5.76 -6.15 23.21
CA PRO A 44 6.08 -5.42 21.99
C PRO A 44 6.57 -6.37 20.88
N VAL A 45 7.09 -7.54 21.26
CA VAL A 45 7.57 -8.54 20.32
C VAL A 45 6.49 -9.52 19.85
N ALA A 46 5.28 -9.52 20.43
CA ALA A 46 4.20 -10.39 19.97
C ALA A 46 3.56 -9.92 18.64
N PRO A 47 3.20 -8.63 18.45
CA PRO A 47 2.70 -8.13 17.17
C PRO A 47 3.73 -8.22 16.05
N SER A 48 5.00 -7.93 16.31
CA SER A 48 6.07 -8.02 15.31
C SER A 48 6.37 -9.47 14.90
N ARG A 49 6.37 -10.43 15.83
CA ARG A 49 6.50 -11.86 15.51
C ARG A 49 5.32 -12.36 14.67
N ALA A 50 4.08 -12.04 15.07
CA ALA A 50 2.89 -12.43 14.31
C ALA A 50 2.85 -11.77 12.92
N ALA A 51 3.18 -10.48 12.82
CA ALA A 51 3.29 -9.76 11.54
C ALA A 51 4.38 -10.36 10.65
N PHE A 52 5.53 -10.74 11.21
CA PHE A 52 6.60 -11.40 10.48
C PHE A 52 6.17 -12.76 9.93
N TYR A 53 5.57 -13.63 10.76
CA TYR A 53 5.06 -14.93 10.30
C TYR A 53 3.94 -14.77 9.26
N ALA A 54 3.09 -13.76 9.42
CA ALA A 54 2.07 -13.44 8.44
C ALA A 54 2.66 -12.93 7.12
N SER A 55 3.79 -12.21 7.15
CA SER A 55 4.45 -11.62 5.97
C SER A 55 5.12 -12.62 5.04
N VAL A 56 5.22 -13.90 5.43
CA VAL A 56 5.69 -14.97 4.54
C VAL A 56 4.84 -15.04 3.26
N ILE A 57 3.54 -14.73 3.37
CA ILE A 57 2.68 -14.52 2.22
C ILE A 57 2.69 -13.03 1.89
N PRO A 58 3.04 -12.64 0.65
CA PRO A 58 3.16 -11.24 0.29
C PRO A 58 1.84 -10.49 0.52
N GLY A 59 1.91 -9.36 1.22
CA GLY A 59 0.77 -8.49 1.51
C GLY A 59 0.00 -8.81 2.81
N VAL A 60 0.15 -9.98 3.41
CA VAL A 60 -0.60 -10.34 4.64
C VAL A 60 -0.08 -9.57 5.87
N GLY A 61 1.22 -9.27 5.93
CA GLY A 61 1.79 -8.38 6.96
C GLY A 61 1.18 -6.98 6.94
N GLN A 62 0.90 -6.44 5.74
CA GLN A 62 0.28 -5.12 5.58
C GLN A 62 -1.17 -5.10 6.10
N ILE A 63 -1.90 -6.21 5.90
CA ILE A 63 -3.24 -6.41 6.45
C ILE A 63 -3.19 -6.46 7.98
N TYR A 64 -2.24 -7.21 8.54
CA TYR A 64 -2.05 -7.31 9.99
C TYR A 64 -1.72 -5.95 10.62
N ASN A 65 -0.89 -5.15 9.97
CA ASN A 65 -0.54 -3.79 10.38
C ASN A 65 -1.65 -2.75 10.10
N LYS A 66 -2.84 -3.18 9.65
CA LYS A 66 -3.97 -2.33 9.26
C LYS A 66 -3.63 -1.30 8.15
N LYS A 67 -2.60 -1.56 7.34
CA LYS A 67 -2.14 -0.72 6.23
C LYS A 67 -2.66 -1.24 4.88
N TYR A 68 -3.97 -1.34 4.75
CA TYR A 68 -4.64 -1.88 3.55
C TYR A 68 -4.30 -1.13 2.25
N TRP A 69 -4.07 0.18 2.34
CA TRP A 69 -3.74 1.00 1.18
C TRP A 69 -2.40 0.61 0.51
N LYS A 70 -1.48 -0.03 1.25
CA LYS A 70 -0.20 -0.53 0.69
C LYS A 70 -0.36 -1.87 -0.03
N VAL A 71 -1.44 -2.61 0.21
CA VAL A 71 -1.64 -3.95 -0.36
C VAL A 71 -1.65 -3.93 -1.90
N PRO A 72 -2.38 -3.02 -2.58
CA PRO A 72 -2.32 -2.93 -4.04
C PRO A 72 -0.92 -2.69 -4.59
N LEU A 73 -0.08 -1.92 -3.87
CA LEU A 73 1.30 -1.63 -4.29
C LEU A 73 2.17 -2.88 -4.20
N VAL A 74 2.06 -3.67 -3.12
CA VAL A 74 2.79 -4.94 -2.97
C VAL A 74 2.39 -5.92 -4.07
N TYR A 75 1.09 -6.06 -4.33
CA TYR A 75 0.59 -6.94 -5.40
C TYR A 75 1.00 -6.46 -6.78
N ALA A 76 1.04 -5.15 -7.05
CA ALA A 76 1.55 -4.62 -8.31
C ALA A 76 3.06 -4.88 -8.45
N GLY A 77 3.84 -4.64 -7.40
CA GLY A 77 5.28 -4.84 -7.36
C GLY A 77 5.71 -6.28 -7.62
N ILE A 78 4.91 -7.26 -7.20
CA ILE A 78 5.15 -8.69 -7.47
C ILE A 78 4.48 -9.13 -8.77
N GLY A 79 3.25 -8.68 -9.02
CA GLY A 79 2.40 -9.14 -10.12
C GLY A 79 2.94 -8.72 -11.49
N ILE A 80 3.38 -7.47 -11.64
CA ILE A 80 3.91 -6.94 -12.90
C ILE A 80 5.16 -7.72 -13.36
N PRO A 81 6.24 -7.85 -12.57
CA PRO A 81 7.41 -8.59 -13.01
C PRO A 81 7.10 -10.09 -13.18
N THR A 82 6.18 -10.66 -12.40
CA THR A 82 5.74 -12.05 -12.60
C THR A 82 5.04 -12.24 -13.94
N TYR A 83 4.19 -11.30 -14.37
CA TYR A 83 3.58 -11.32 -15.71
C TYR A 83 4.65 -11.28 -16.80
N PHE A 84 5.62 -10.35 -16.70
CA PHE A 84 6.72 -10.27 -17.65
C PHE A 84 7.58 -11.53 -17.65
N TRP A 85 7.81 -12.16 -16.50
CA TRP A 85 8.52 -13.44 -16.42
C TRP A 85 7.83 -14.51 -17.26
N MET A 86 6.50 -14.66 -17.12
CA MET A 86 5.72 -15.64 -17.88
C MET A 86 5.75 -15.37 -19.39
N ASP A 87 5.56 -14.12 -19.81
CA ASP A 87 5.57 -13.78 -21.23
C ASP A 87 6.98 -13.96 -21.84
N ASN A 88 8.02 -13.48 -21.17
CA ASN A 88 9.40 -13.66 -21.61
C ASN A 88 9.79 -15.16 -21.65
N GLN A 89 9.33 -15.98 -20.70
CA GLN A 89 9.56 -17.43 -20.71
C GLN A 89 8.86 -18.11 -21.90
N ARG A 90 7.62 -17.71 -22.21
CA ARG A 90 6.89 -18.22 -23.39
C ARG A 90 7.63 -17.86 -24.67
N GLN A 91 8.03 -16.61 -24.82
CA GLN A 91 8.76 -16.13 -26.00
C GLN A 91 10.13 -16.82 -26.11
N TYR A 92 10.88 -16.91 -25.01
CA TYR A 92 12.15 -17.65 -24.95
C TYR A 92 12.00 -19.08 -25.48
N ASN A 93 10.97 -19.82 -25.04
CA ASN A 93 10.71 -21.17 -25.52
C ASN A 93 10.42 -21.20 -27.03
N ARG A 94 9.60 -20.27 -27.54
CA ARG A 94 9.31 -20.17 -28.99
C ARG A 94 10.57 -19.99 -29.83
N TYR A 95 11.42 -19.02 -29.48
CA TYR A 95 12.68 -18.78 -30.22
C TYR A 95 13.69 -19.91 -30.04
N ARG A 96 13.76 -20.53 -28.85
CA ARG A 96 14.59 -21.71 -28.60
C ARG A 96 14.17 -22.89 -29.49
N ASP A 97 12.87 -23.17 -29.54
CA ASP A 97 12.34 -24.31 -30.27
C ASP A 97 12.50 -24.12 -31.78
N GLU A 98 12.31 -22.90 -32.28
CA GLU A 98 12.62 -22.55 -33.67
C GLU A 98 14.11 -22.69 -33.98
N TYR A 99 14.99 -22.15 -33.13
CA TYR A 99 16.44 -22.30 -33.30
C TYR A 99 16.85 -23.78 -33.36
N LYS A 100 16.25 -24.62 -32.50
CA LYS A 100 16.48 -26.07 -32.50
C LYS A 100 16.04 -26.73 -33.81
N LYS A 101 14.89 -26.36 -34.39
CA LYS A 101 14.44 -26.87 -35.69
C LYS A 101 15.42 -26.52 -36.80
N ARG A 102 15.93 -25.30 -36.81
CA ARG A 102 16.90 -24.84 -37.81
C ARG A 102 18.25 -25.56 -37.72
N LEU A 103 18.70 -25.87 -36.50
CA LEU A 103 19.88 -26.73 -36.29
C LEU A 103 19.66 -28.16 -36.81
N GLN A 104 18.41 -28.63 -36.88
CA GLN A 104 18.03 -29.91 -37.47
C GLN A 104 17.85 -29.84 -39.00
N GLY A 105 18.13 -28.69 -39.62
CA GLY A 105 17.96 -28.48 -41.06
C GLY A 105 16.52 -28.19 -41.49
N VAL A 106 15.59 -28.04 -40.54
CA VAL A 106 14.19 -27.69 -40.81
C VAL A 106 14.04 -26.18 -40.69
N ASN A 107 13.97 -25.50 -41.84
CA ASN A 107 13.67 -24.07 -41.93
C ASN A 107 12.41 -23.91 -42.78
N ASP A 108 11.38 -23.27 -42.23
CA ASP A 108 10.15 -22.92 -42.95
C ASP A 108 10.19 -21.42 -43.31
N PRO A 109 10.48 -21.06 -44.57
CA PRO A 109 10.50 -19.67 -45.02
C PRO A 109 9.12 -19.01 -45.00
N ASN A 110 8.04 -19.80 -44.93
CA ASN A 110 6.67 -19.30 -44.94
C ASN A 110 6.10 -19.11 -43.52
N ASP A 111 6.87 -19.39 -42.46
CA ASP A 111 6.41 -19.16 -41.09
C ASP A 111 6.13 -17.66 -40.88
N PRO A 112 4.91 -17.27 -40.43
CA PRO A 112 4.52 -15.87 -40.31
C PRO A 112 5.28 -15.11 -39.20
N THR A 113 5.92 -15.81 -38.27
CA THR A 113 6.71 -15.24 -37.17
C THR A 113 8.21 -15.27 -37.49
N PHE A 114 8.70 -16.37 -38.10
CA PHE A 114 10.13 -16.67 -38.20
C PHE A 114 10.68 -16.70 -39.63
N GLY A 115 9.84 -16.82 -40.66
CA GLY A 115 10.28 -17.05 -42.04
C GLY A 115 11.19 -15.96 -42.61
N GLY A 116 11.00 -14.70 -42.18
CA GLY A 116 11.85 -13.57 -42.56
C GLY A 116 13.07 -13.31 -41.66
N LEU A 117 13.31 -14.15 -40.65
CA LEU A 117 14.42 -13.99 -39.71
C LEU A 117 15.57 -14.92 -40.05
N ASP A 118 16.79 -14.40 -39.99
CA ASP A 118 18.04 -15.17 -40.02
C ASP A 118 18.31 -15.84 -38.65
N ASN A 119 19.25 -16.79 -38.65
CA ASN A 119 19.57 -17.56 -37.44
C ASN A 119 20.12 -16.66 -36.32
N ASP A 120 20.86 -15.61 -36.68
CA ASP A 120 21.45 -14.69 -35.72
C ASP A 120 20.38 -13.85 -35.02
N ARG A 121 19.36 -13.33 -35.72
CA ARG A 121 18.23 -12.63 -35.07
C ARG A 121 17.42 -13.54 -34.17
N ILE A 122 17.23 -14.82 -34.54
CA ILE A 122 16.55 -15.79 -33.67
C ILE A 122 17.35 -16.04 -32.39
N LEU A 123 18.66 -16.22 -32.52
CA LEU A 123 19.55 -16.40 -31.39
C LEU A 123 19.61 -15.16 -30.49
N GLU A 124 19.64 -13.97 -31.08
CA GLU A 124 19.60 -12.70 -30.36
C GLU A 124 18.28 -12.52 -29.61
N ALA A 125 17.15 -12.76 -30.28
CA ALA A 125 15.82 -12.71 -29.66
C ALA A 125 15.71 -13.72 -28.51
N GLN A 126 16.19 -14.95 -28.70
CA GLN A 126 16.26 -15.95 -27.63
C GLN A 126 17.06 -15.44 -26.42
N LYS A 127 18.25 -14.85 -26.64
CA LYS A 127 19.09 -14.29 -25.57
C LYS A 127 18.40 -13.11 -24.87
N PHE A 128 17.72 -12.26 -25.63
CA PHE A 128 16.96 -11.12 -25.12
C PHE A 128 15.85 -11.57 -24.17
N TYR A 129 14.98 -12.49 -24.61
CA TYR A 129 13.89 -13.01 -23.78
C TYR A 129 14.40 -13.80 -22.57
N ARG A 130 15.51 -14.52 -22.70
CA ARG A 130 16.16 -15.18 -21.55
C ARG A 130 16.62 -14.16 -20.50
N ARG A 131 17.34 -13.12 -20.92
CA ARG A 131 17.84 -12.07 -20.01
C ARG A 131 16.70 -11.34 -19.32
N ASN A 132 15.64 -11.00 -20.05
CA ASN A 132 14.50 -10.29 -19.48
C ASN A 132 13.71 -11.17 -18.51
N ARG A 133 13.52 -12.46 -18.82
CA ARG A 133 12.93 -13.42 -17.89
C ARG A 133 13.75 -13.47 -16.59
N ASP A 134 15.07 -13.61 -16.69
CA ASP A 134 15.94 -13.71 -15.53
C ASP A 134 15.90 -12.41 -14.70
N LEU A 135 15.89 -11.25 -15.38
CA LEU A 135 15.70 -9.95 -14.75
C LEU A 135 14.34 -9.86 -14.04
N SER A 136 13.26 -10.33 -14.67
CA SER A 136 11.93 -10.36 -14.05
C SER A 136 11.92 -11.21 -12.77
N VAL A 137 12.60 -12.36 -12.76
CA VAL A 137 12.73 -13.19 -11.54
C VAL A 137 13.45 -12.40 -10.44
N VAL A 138 14.58 -11.76 -10.77
CA VAL A 138 15.35 -10.96 -9.80
C VAL A 138 14.50 -9.81 -9.24
N ILE A 139 13.76 -9.09 -10.09
CA ILE A 139 12.88 -8.01 -9.67
C ILE A 139 11.76 -8.54 -8.76
N THR A 140 11.10 -9.64 -9.15
CA THR A 140 10.05 -10.26 -8.33
C THR A 140 10.56 -10.64 -6.94
N VAL A 141 11.72 -11.30 -6.86
CA VAL A 141 12.35 -11.68 -5.60
C VAL A 141 12.75 -10.43 -4.79
N GLY A 142 13.29 -9.41 -5.44
CA GLY A 142 13.61 -8.13 -4.81
C GLY A 142 12.40 -7.47 -4.16
N PHE A 143 11.28 -7.38 -4.89
CA PHE A 143 10.02 -6.85 -4.35
C PHE A 143 9.46 -7.72 -3.22
N TYR A 144 9.57 -9.04 -3.32
CA TYR A 144 9.15 -9.95 -2.26
C TYR A 144 9.90 -9.68 -0.95
N VAL A 145 11.24 -9.61 -1.00
CA VAL A 145 12.07 -9.28 0.17
C VAL A 145 11.75 -7.89 0.70
N LEU A 146 11.63 -6.89 -0.17
CA LEU A 146 11.33 -5.52 0.22
C LEU A 146 9.96 -5.40 0.90
N SER A 147 8.97 -6.20 0.46
CA SER A 147 7.64 -6.24 1.07
C SER A 147 7.66 -6.78 2.50
N ILE A 148 8.51 -7.77 2.80
CA ILE A 148 8.69 -8.32 4.14
C ILE A 148 9.37 -7.29 5.05
N ILE A 149 10.40 -6.62 4.54
CA ILE A 149 11.11 -5.56 5.29
C ILE A 149 10.16 -4.42 5.63
N ASP A 150 9.37 -3.92 4.67
CA ASP A 150 8.41 -2.84 4.90
C ASP A 150 7.38 -3.21 5.97
N ALA A 151 6.80 -4.43 5.90
CA ALA A 151 5.83 -4.89 6.89
C ALA A 151 6.45 -5.07 8.28
N ASN A 152 7.70 -5.52 8.36
CA ASN A 152 8.40 -5.69 9.64
C ASN A 152 8.76 -4.34 10.28
N VAL A 153 9.20 -3.36 9.48
CA VAL A 153 9.46 -1.99 9.95
C VAL A 153 8.17 -1.34 10.43
N ASP A 154 7.07 -1.44 9.68
CA ASP A 154 5.77 -0.92 10.09
C ASP A 154 5.31 -1.52 11.43
N ALA A 155 5.43 -2.84 11.61
CA ALA A 155 5.06 -3.51 12.86
C ALA A 155 5.92 -3.01 14.04
N HIS A 156 7.21 -2.77 13.82
CA HIS A 156 8.11 -2.18 14.81
C HIS A 156 7.83 -0.70 15.10
N LEU A 157 7.20 0.03 14.19
CA LEU A 157 6.80 1.42 14.42
C LEU A 157 5.48 1.53 15.17
N MET A 158 4.57 0.57 15.05
CA MET A 158 3.29 0.56 15.76
C MET A 158 3.42 0.43 17.29
N GLN A 159 4.55 -0.05 17.80
CA GLN A 159 4.86 -0.16 19.23
C GLN A 159 5.47 1.13 19.82
N PHE A 160 5.91 2.08 18.99
CA PHE A 160 6.32 3.38 19.51
C PHE A 160 5.07 4.16 19.94
N ASN A 161 5.05 4.58 21.19
CA ASN A 161 3.92 5.26 21.81
C ASN A 161 3.68 6.63 21.14
N VAL A 162 2.81 6.66 20.14
CA VAL A 162 2.16 7.89 19.70
C VAL A 162 0.97 8.07 20.62
N ASN A 163 1.16 8.80 21.72
CA ASN A 163 0.07 9.11 22.64
C ASN A 163 -0.97 9.95 21.87
N GLU A 164 -2.15 9.39 21.60
CA GLU A 164 -3.22 10.03 20.82
C GLU A 164 -3.92 11.17 21.58
N ASN A 165 -3.49 11.48 22.80
CA ASN A 165 -3.95 12.64 23.58
C ASN A 165 -3.40 13.97 23.02
N LEU A 166 -3.60 14.24 21.74
CA LEU A 166 -3.58 15.60 21.21
C LEU A 166 -4.94 16.23 21.50
N THR A 167 -5.15 16.67 22.75
CA THR A 167 -6.38 17.37 23.11
C THR A 167 -6.29 18.83 22.66
N ILE A 168 -6.89 19.15 21.51
CA ILE A 168 -7.13 20.54 21.12
C ILE A 168 -8.25 21.06 22.01
N LYS A 169 -7.93 21.94 22.97
CA LYS A 169 -8.91 22.64 23.79
C LYS A 169 -9.12 24.06 23.25
N PRO A 170 -10.10 24.31 22.37
CA PRO A 170 -10.42 25.68 21.97
C PRO A 170 -10.99 26.43 23.18
N ALA A 171 -10.22 27.38 23.72
CA ALA A 171 -10.70 28.29 24.76
C ALA A 171 -11.21 29.57 24.10
N PHE A 172 -12.51 29.86 24.26
CA PHE A 172 -13.11 31.11 23.82
C PHE A 172 -13.12 32.10 25.00
N GLU A 173 -12.10 32.94 25.09
CA GLU A 173 -12.07 34.03 26.07
C GLU A 173 -12.69 35.28 25.44
N ILE A 174 -13.92 35.62 25.85
CA ILE A 174 -14.54 36.90 25.49
C ILE A 174 -14.05 37.92 26.51
N ASP A 175 -12.95 38.61 26.21
CA ASP A 175 -12.50 39.73 27.03
C ASP A 175 -13.52 40.88 26.95
N ARG A 176 -14.26 41.10 28.04
CA ARG A 176 -15.29 42.14 28.13
C ARG A 176 -14.74 43.52 28.50
N MET A 177 -13.42 43.68 28.69
CA MET A 177 -12.85 44.93 29.21
C MET A 177 -12.55 46.01 28.16
N ASN A 178 -12.80 45.79 26.87
CA ASN A 178 -12.59 46.77 25.81
C ASN A 178 -13.80 47.02 24.88
N LEU A 179 -15.02 47.04 25.43
CA LEU A 179 -16.22 47.38 24.65
C LEU A 179 -16.34 48.88 24.28
N GLN A 180 -15.38 49.73 24.64
CA GLN A 180 -15.50 51.18 24.47
C GLN A 180 -14.68 51.76 23.31
N ASN A 181 -13.81 50.99 22.64
CA ASN A 181 -13.10 51.50 21.47
C ASN A 181 -12.76 50.39 20.46
N GLN A 182 -13.47 50.43 19.32
CA GLN A 182 -13.27 49.67 18.09
C GLN A 182 -13.56 48.15 18.14
N ASN A 183 -14.47 47.72 17.27
CA ASN A 183 -14.82 46.34 16.92
C ASN A 183 -13.60 45.47 16.58
N GLN A 184 -12.95 44.86 17.56
CA GLN A 184 -12.01 43.76 17.33
C GLN A 184 -12.42 42.55 18.15
N PHE A 185 -13.09 41.61 17.48
CA PHE A 185 -13.20 40.24 17.94
C PHE A 185 -11.79 39.61 17.85
N GLN A 186 -11.12 39.40 18.98
CA GLN A 186 -9.89 38.60 19.02
C GLN A 186 -10.26 37.13 19.17
N TYR A 187 -9.88 36.33 18.17
CA TYR A 187 -9.93 34.87 18.24
C TYR A 187 -8.54 34.37 18.61
N ALA A 188 -8.39 33.75 19.77
CA ALA A 188 -7.15 33.07 20.17
C ALA A 188 -7.36 31.56 20.13
N ILE A 189 -6.42 30.83 19.51
CA ILE A 189 -6.36 29.37 19.58
C ILE A 189 -5.14 29.02 20.43
N ASN A 190 -5.37 28.52 21.64
CA ASN A 190 -4.31 28.04 22.52
C ASN A 190 -4.06 26.55 22.26
N VAL A 191 -2.82 26.20 21.93
CA VAL A 191 -2.38 24.80 21.78
C VAL A 191 -1.45 24.47 22.94
N GLU A 192 -1.94 23.67 23.89
CA GLU A 192 -1.13 23.17 25.01
C GLU A 192 -0.56 21.79 24.64
N TYR A 193 0.74 21.60 24.89
CA TYR A 193 1.43 20.34 24.66
C TYR A 193 2.10 19.86 25.96
N ARG A 194 1.91 18.59 26.33
CA ARG A 194 2.59 17.96 27.48
C ARG A 194 3.35 16.72 27.00
N PHE A 195 4.65 16.69 27.29
CA PHE A 195 5.49 15.49 27.22
C PHE A 195 5.26 14.62 28.44
#